data_AF-A0AAD4HIG1-F1
#
_entry.id   AF-A0AAD4HIG1-F1
#
_cell.length_a   1.000
_cell.length_b   1.000
_cell.length_c   1.000
_cell.angle_alpha   90.00
_cell.angle_beta   90.00
_cell.angle_gamma   90.00
#
_symmetry.space_group_name_H-M   'P 1'
#
loop_
_entity.id
_entity.type
_entity.pdbx_description
1 polymer ?
#
loop_
_entity_poly.entity_id
_entity_poly.type
_entity_poly.pdbx_seq_one_letter_code
_entity_poly.pdbx_strand_id
1 'polypeptide(L)'
;QEILLKLYHYNHRPENWTIRAYQPGERVRGSSGNDPSRWGGGRVRRLLSAAYTVAFICMLRFDEVLKIQVHDLRVHDTQVALHLPFRKTHQNG
;
A
#
# COMPACT_ATOMS: atom_id res chain seq x y z
N GLN A 1 -4.05 0.70 22.45
CA GLN A 1 -3.83 1.93 21.64
C GLN A 1 -2.35 2.22 21.34
N GLU A 2 -1.39 1.88 22.21
CA GLU A 2 0.04 2.18 21.97
C GLU A 2 0.64 1.61 20.67
N ILE A 3 0.21 0.42 20.26
CA ILE A 3 0.77 -0.27 19.09
C ILE A 3 0.53 0.54 17.80
N LEU A 4 -0.70 1.06 17.62
CA LEU A 4 -1.04 1.87 16.45
C LEU A 4 -0.28 3.19 16.42
N LEU A 5 -0.06 3.81 17.59
CA LEU A 5 0.72 5.04 17.70
C LEU A 5 2.20 4.79 17.35
N LYS A 6 2.79 3.72 17.89
CA LYS A 6 4.16 3.30 17.55
C LYS A 6 4.30 3.02 16.05
N LEU A 7 3.29 2.38 15.45
CA LEU A 7 3.21 2.11 14.02
C LEU A 7 3.12 3.41 13.20
N TYR A 8 2.30 4.36 13.64
CA TYR A 8 2.15 5.67 13.02
C TYR A 8 3.49 6.41 12.98
N HIS A 9 4.17 6.55 14.12
CA HIS A 9 5.48 7.19 14.19
C HIS A 9 6.52 6.48 13.33
N TYR A 10 6.54 5.14 13.33
CA TYR A 10 7.43 4.38 12.48
C TYR A 10 7.18 4.67 10.99
N ASN A 11 5.93 4.62 10.54
CA ASN A 11 5.58 4.86 9.14
C ASN A 11 5.86 6.30 8.68
N HIS A 12 5.87 7.28 9.60
CA HIS A 12 6.13 8.69 9.31
C HIS A 12 7.62 9.08 9.33
N ARG A 13 8.54 8.15 9.62
CA ARG A 13 9.98 8.45 9.54
C ARG A 13 10.42 8.74 8.10
N PRO A 14 11.30 9.73 7.86
CA PRO A 14 11.65 10.20 6.52
C PRO A 14 12.28 9.11 5.62
N GLU A 15 12.96 8.13 6.21
CA GLU A 15 13.54 7.02 5.46
C GLU A 15 12.47 6.16 4.81
N ASN A 16 11.30 6.05 5.44
CA ASN A 16 10.16 5.34 4.89
C ASN A 16 9.51 6.08 3.72
N TRP A 17 9.73 7.39 3.55
CA TRP A 17 9.20 8.21 2.46
C TRP A 17 10.10 8.28 1.24
N THR A 18 11.40 8.02 1.42
CA THR A 18 12.38 8.08 0.35
C THR A 18 12.15 6.93 -0.64
N ILE A 19 11.95 7.25 -1.92
CA ILE A 19 11.85 6.23 -2.98
C ILE A 19 13.25 5.66 -3.21
N ARG A 20 13.44 4.39 -2.85
CA ARG A 20 14.69 3.65 -3.06
C ARG A 20 14.46 2.53 -4.09
N ALA A 21 15.49 2.26 -4.89
CA ALA A 21 15.52 1.05 -5.70
C ALA A 21 15.26 -0.18 -4.82
N TYR A 22 14.53 -1.16 -5.36
CA TYR A 22 14.27 -2.39 -4.63
C TYR A 22 15.60 -3.05 -4.25
N GLN A 23 15.77 -3.34 -2.96
CA GLN A 23 16.87 -4.15 -2.46
C GLN A 23 16.25 -5.38 -1.78
N PRO A 24 16.73 -6.60 -2.10
CA PRO A 24 16.33 -7.79 -1.36
C PRO A 24 16.62 -7.58 0.13
N GLY A 25 15.61 -7.76 0.98
CA GLY A 25 15.80 -7.62 2.41
C GLY A 25 16.75 -8.69 2.95
N GLU A 26 17.73 -8.28 3.76
CA GLU A 26 18.54 -9.24 4.51
C GLU A 26 17.64 -9.99 5.49
N ARG A 27 17.51 -11.32 5.30
CA ARG A 27 16.93 -12.18 6.32
C ARG A 27 17.88 -12.22 7.50
N VAL A 28 17.69 -11.34 8.48
CA VAL A 28 18.46 -11.38 9.73
C VAL A 28 18.14 -12.70 10.45
N ARG A 29 19.03 -13.68 10.32
CA ARG A 29 18.98 -14.95 11.09
C ARG A 29 18.99 -14.58 12.58
N GLY A 30 17.92 -14.91 13.30
CA GLY A 30 17.80 -14.69 14.75
C GLY A 30 16.74 -13.67 15.17
N SER A 31 16.17 -12.90 14.24
CA SER A 31 14.96 -12.14 14.54
C SER A 31 13.78 -13.10 14.44
N SER A 32 13.21 -13.49 15.57
CA SER A 32 11.93 -14.18 15.61
C SER A 32 10.97 -13.46 14.65
N GLY A 33 10.35 -14.21 13.74
CA GLY A 33 9.42 -13.69 12.72
C GLY A 33 8.11 -13.11 13.31
N ASN A 34 8.14 -12.73 14.58
CA ASN A 34 7.02 -12.36 15.41
C ASN A 34 7.09 -10.89 15.87
N ASP A 35 8.09 -10.10 15.43
CA ASP A 35 8.08 -8.65 15.64
C ASP A 35 7.11 -8.00 14.64
N PRO A 36 5.91 -7.56 15.07
CA PRO A 36 4.92 -6.96 14.18
C PRO A 36 5.45 -5.67 13.55
N SER A 37 6.43 -5.03 14.19
CA SER A 37 7.07 -3.81 13.69
C SER A 37 7.86 -4.05 12.39
N ARG A 38 8.33 -5.29 12.15
CA ARG A 38 9.06 -5.69 10.93
C ARG A 38 8.17 -6.10 9.76
N TRP A 39 6.86 -6.29 9.97
CA TRP A 39 5.96 -6.72 8.88
C TRP A 39 5.80 -5.64 7.81
N GLY A 40 6.31 -5.90 6.60
CA GLY A 40 6.16 -5.08 5.40
C GLY A 40 6.90 -3.74 5.36
N GLY A 41 7.42 -3.26 6.50
CA GLY A 41 8.03 -1.92 6.59
C GLY A 41 7.07 -0.78 6.25
N GLY A 42 7.53 0.47 6.31
CA GLY A 42 6.67 1.63 6.08
C GLY A 42 6.17 1.74 4.63
N ARG A 43 6.95 1.26 3.65
CA ARG A 43 6.59 1.30 2.23
C ARG A 43 5.42 0.38 1.90
N VAL A 44 5.49 -0.91 2.27
CA VAL A 44 4.39 -1.86 1.95
C VAL A 44 3.12 -1.46 2.70
N ARG A 45 3.23 -1.00 3.95
CA ARG A 45 2.06 -0.56 4.71
C ARG A 45 1.35 0.64 4.05
N ARG A 46 2.10 1.63 3.55
CA ARG A 46 1.51 2.76 2.81
C ARG A 46 0.88 2.33 1.50
N LEU A 47 1.54 1.45 0.76
CA LEU A 47 0.97 0.86 -0.46
C LEU A 47 -0.34 0.13 -0.16
N LEU A 48 -0.36 -0.65 0.93
CA LEU A 48 -1.54 -1.37 1.38
C LEU A 48 -2.66 -0.40 1.79
N SER A 49 -2.36 0.65 2.56
CA SER A 49 -3.34 1.69 2.91
C SER A 49 -3.91 2.40 1.68
N ALA A 50 -3.08 2.70 0.68
CA ALA A 50 -3.53 3.27 -0.58
C ALA A 50 -4.44 2.28 -1.34
N ALA A 51 -4.04 1.02 -1.43
CA ALA A 51 -4.83 -0.04 -2.06
C ALA A 51 -6.19 -0.23 -1.37
N TYR A 52 -6.24 -0.23 -0.03
CA TYR A 52 -7.49 -0.26 0.73
C TYR A 52 -8.37 0.95 0.44
N THR A 53 -7.77 2.14 0.34
CA THR A 53 -8.49 3.38 0.06
C THR A 53 -9.12 3.34 -1.34
N VAL A 54 -8.36 2.91 -2.35
CA VAL A 54 -8.85 2.73 -3.72
C VAL A 54 -9.92 1.65 -3.78
N ALA A 55 -9.71 0.49 -3.13
CA ALA A 55 -10.69 -0.59 -3.06
C ALA A 55 -12.02 -0.09 -2.49
N PHE A 56 -11.97 0.69 -1.41
CA PHE A 56 -13.16 1.19 -0.73
C PHE A 56 -13.89 2.28 -1.53
N ILE A 57 -13.16 3.27 -2.06
CA ILE A 57 -13.74 4.38 -2.84
C ILE A 57 -14.34 3.87 -4.16
N CYS A 58 -13.65 2.97 -4.86
CA CYS A 58 -14.09 2.47 -6.16
C CYS A 58 -14.99 1.23 -6.04
N MET A 59 -15.16 0.68 -4.83
CA MET A 59 -15.82 -0.61 -4.55
C MET A 59 -15.24 -1.75 -5.41
N LEU A 60 -13.91 -1.86 -5.41
CA LEU A 60 -13.17 -2.88 -6.17
C LEU A 60 -12.76 -4.03 -5.25
N ARG A 61 -12.62 -5.21 -5.82
CA ARG A 61 -11.98 -6.36 -5.15
C ARG A 61 -10.46 -6.16 -5.08
N PHE A 62 -9.77 -6.82 -4.15
CA PHE A 62 -8.32 -6.66 -4.01
C PHE A 62 -7.54 -7.14 -5.24
N ASP A 63 -8.01 -8.18 -5.92
CA ASP A 63 -7.40 -8.68 -7.16
C ASP A 63 -7.53 -7.68 -8.31
N GLU A 64 -8.59 -6.87 -8.33
CA GLU A 64 -8.79 -5.77 -9.27
C GLU A 64 -7.85 -4.60 -8.96
N VAL A 65 -7.73 -4.21 -7.68
CA VAL A 65 -6.82 -3.12 -7.27
C VAL A 65 -5.36 -3.44 -7.57
N LEU A 66 -4.94 -4.69 -7.36
CA LEU A 66 -3.56 -5.10 -7.65
C LEU A 66 -3.22 -5.12 -9.15
N LYS A 67 -4.21 -5.07 -10.04
CA LYS A 67 -4.00 -4.95 -11.49
C LYS A 67 -3.78 -3.51 -11.96
N ILE A 68 -4.08 -2.52 -11.13
CA ILE A 68 -3.92 -1.11 -11.47
C ILE A 68 -2.43 -0.79 -11.63
N GLN A 69 -2.07 -0.21 -12.76
CA GLN A 69 -0.72 0.23 -13.06
C GLN A 69 -0.62 1.76 -13.09
N VAL A 70 0.60 2.28 -13.14
CA VAL A 70 0.84 3.73 -13.17
C VAL A 70 0.19 4.40 -14.38
N HIS A 71 0.12 3.71 -15.52
CA HIS A 71 -0.52 4.25 -16.73
C HIS A 71 -2.05 4.38 -16.63
N ASP A 72 -2.67 3.69 -15.67
CA ASP A 72 -4.10 3.81 -15.37
C ASP A 72 -4.40 5.05 -14.51
N LEU A 73 -3.37 5.69 -13.95
CA LEU A 73 -3.48 6.89 -13.14
C LEU A 73 -3.19 8.14 -13.97
N ARG A 74 -4.11 9.09 -13.96
CA ARG A 74 -3.92 10.44 -14.49
C ARG A 74 -3.91 11.42 -13.33
N VAL A 75 -2.76 12.05 -13.12
CA VAL A 75 -2.60 13.07 -12.09
C VAL A 75 -2.89 14.42 -12.72
N HIS A 76 -3.90 15.09 -12.20
CA HIS A 76 -4.21 16.50 -12.43
C HIS A 76 -3.78 17.31 -11.20
N ASP A 77 -3.67 18.64 -11.32
CA ASP A 77 -3.11 19.52 -10.28
C ASP A 77 -3.71 19.33 -8.88
N THR A 78 -4.99 18.97 -8.80
CA THR A 78 -5.72 18.76 -7.53
C THR A 78 -6.44 17.42 -7.43
N GLN A 79 -6.39 16.59 -8.47
CA GLN A 79 -7.19 15.37 -8.57
C GLN A 79 -6.40 14.23 -9.19
N VAL A 80 -6.62 13.02 -8.70
CA VAL A 80 -6.11 11.80 -9.34
C VAL A 80 -7.28 11.08 -9.97
N ALA A 81 -7.30 11.04 -11.30
CA ALA A 81 -8.26 10.26 -12.07
C ALA A 81 -7.72 8.84 -12.27
N LEU A 82 -8.47 7.85 -11.79
CA LEU A 82 -8.16 6.44 -11.99
C LEU A 82 -9.01 5.89 -13.13
N HIS A 83 -8.35 5.48 -14.21
CA HIS A 83 -9.00 4.81 -15.34
C HIS A 83 -8.94 3.30 -15.10
N LEU A 84 -10.09 2.66 -14.86
CA LEU A 84 -10.12 1.23 -14.60
C LEU A 84 -9.98 0.44 -15.91
N PRO A 85 -8.97 -0.42 -16.06
CA PRO A 85 -8.77 -1.20 -17.28
C PRO A 85 -9.77 -2.37 -17.41
N PHE A 86 -10.60 -2.60 -16.39
CA PHE A 86 -11.61 -3.63 -16.34
C PHE A 86 -12.98 -3.04 -16.04
N ARG A 87 -14.02 -3.68 -16.59
CA ARG A 87 -15.40 -3.36 -16.25
C ARG A 87 -15.61 -3.73 -14.78
N LYS A 88 -16.04 -2.76 -13.97
CA LYS A 88 -16.45 -2.97 -12.58
C LYS A 88 -17.33 -4.22 -12.51
N THR A 89 -16.86 -5.27 -11.85
CA THR A 89 -17.62 -6.51 -11.75
C THR A 89 -18.92 -6.21 -11.01
N HIS A 90 -20.04 -6.74 -11.52
CA HIS A 90 -21.36 -6.54 -10.91
C HIS A 90 -21.28 -6.96 -9.45
N GLN A 91 -21.77 -6.11 -8.56
CA GLN A 91 -21.64 -6.27 -7.10
C GLN A 91 -22.45 -7.47 -6.54
N ASN A 92 -23.14 -8.20 -7.42
CA ASN A 92 -23.92 -9.38 -7.12
C ASN A 92 -23.17 -10.53 -7.81
N GLY A 93 -22.57 -11.43 -7.02
CA GLY A 93 -21.88 -12.60 -7.54
C GLY A 93 -22.73 -13.42 -8.51
#